data_AF-A0A2M8AHF2-F1
#
_entry.id   AF-A0A2M8AHF2-F1
#
_cell.length_a   1.000
_cell.length_b   1.000
_cell.length_c   1.000
_cell.angle_alpha   90.00
_cell.angle_beta   90.00
_cell.angle_gamma   90.00
#
_symmetry.space_group_name_H-M   'P 1'
#
loop_
_entity.id
_entity.type
_entity.pdbx_description
1 polymer ?
#
loop_
_entity_poly.entity_id
_entity_poly.type
_entity_poly.pdbx_seq_one_letter_code
_entity_poly.pdbx_strand_id
1 'polypeptide(L)'
;MKFISKIAIALFLTFSFFACSDNELTENISLTKEQAIKNLKDNLIDIKSKHSTSKNTSSRFPVDINGFVFEEEEKGQSLDNSIALLNSFGVTNQDIIEEFGSLENPDIITTALASSRIEEQSQLGYYVVDFETGYNYSTDSYVDLKGMNNTANSVVDCAMDALGIPAGLIVGSAKNLGRKALLKAARKLATRMLGWVGAGIAVYEFGDCMEWW
;
A
#
# COMPACT_ATOMS: atom_id res chain seq x y z
N MET A 1 26.95 -27.62 -65.86
CA MET A 1 25.70 -27.52 -65.07
C MET A 1 25.61 -28.66 -64.05
N LYS A 2 26.52 -28.73 -63.07
CA LYS A 2 26.55 -29.77 -62.01
C LYS A 2 27.38 -29.29 -60.81
N PHE A 3 26.98 -28.22 -60.11
CA PHE A 3 27.72 -27.83 -58.89
C PHE A 3 26.90 -27.16 -57.77
N ILE A 4 25.60 -26.90 -57.96
CA ILE A 4 24.82 -26.09 -56.99
C ILE A 4 24.00 -26.96 -56.01
N SER A 5 23.87 -28.28 -56.23
CA SER A 5 22.91 -29.10 -55.48
C SER A 5 23.37 -29.61 -54.11
N LYS A 6 24.62 -29.40 -53.68
CA LYS A 6 25.13 -30.00 -52.42
C LYS A 6 25.29 -29.03 -51.25
N ILE A 7 25.08 -27.72 -51.44
CA ILE A 7 25.27 -26.73 -50.38
C ILE A 7 23.95 -26.38 -49.66
N ALA A 8 22.79 -26.67 -50.26
CA ALA A 8 21.50 -26.30 -49.68
C ALA A 8 20.99 -27.23 -48.56
N ILE A 9 21.62 -28.39 -48.33
CA ILE A 9 21.15 -29.37 -47.33
C ILE A 9 21.93 -29.25 -46.00
N ALA A 10 23.09 -28.57 -45.98
CA ALA A 10 23.89 -28.42 -44.77
C ALA A 10 23.48 -27.23 -43.88
N LEU A 11 22.53 -26.39 -44.31
CA LEU A 11 22.16 -25.14 -43.62
C LEU A 11 20.82 -25.20 -42.88
N PHE A 12 20.20 -26.38 -42.79
CA PHE A 12 18.91 -26.57 -42.11
C PHE A 12 18.99 -27.41 -40.82
N LEU A 13 20.20 -27.67 -40.30
CA LEU A 13 20.41 -28.57 -39.16
C LEU A 13 21.10 -27.93 -37.94
N THR A 14 21.21 -26.60 -37.87
CA THR A 14 21.88 -25.92 -36.74
C THR A 14 21.01 -24.94 -35.95
N PHE A 15 19.68 -24.99 -36.08
CA PHE A 15 18.76 -24.10 -35.34
C PHE A 15 17.85 -24.85 -34.34
N SER A 16 18.37 -25.87 -33.66
CA SER A 16 17.60 -26.65 -32.68
C SER A 16 18.15 -26.58 -31.24
N PHE A 17 18.90 -25.54 -30.88
CA PHE A 17 19.40 -25.37 -29.52
C PHE A 17 19.36 -23.89 -29.12
N PHE A 18 18.18 -23.41 -28.71
CA PHE A 18 17.96 -22.38 -27.68
C PHE A 18 16.45 -22.12 -27.60
N ALA A 19 15.71 -23.15 -27.20
CA ALA A 19 14.36 -22.99 -26.70
C ALA A 19 14.21 -23.88 -25.44
N CYS A 20 15.09 -23.66 -24.46
CA CYS A 20 14.59 -23.68 -23.08
C CYS A 20 13.73 -22.42 -22.96
N SER A 21 12.50 -22.51 -23.47
CA SER A 21 11.42 -21.70 -22.94
C SER A 21 11.20 -22.28 -21.56
N ASP A 22 11.85 -21.69 -20.55
CA ASP A 22 11.34 -21.71 -19.20
C ASP A 22 9.97 -21.02 -19.29
N ASN A 23 8.96 -21.75 -19.74
CA ASN A 23 7.63 -21.57 -19.22
C ASN A 23 7.71 -22.04 -17.76
N GLU A 24 8.38 -21.24 -16.92
CA GLU A 24 7.77 -20.88 -15.67
C GLU A 24 6.45 -20.25 -16.08
N LEU A 25 5.44 -21.12 -16.14
CA LEU A 25 4.09 -20.74 -15.81
C LEU A 25 4.24 -20.11 -14.44
N THR A 26 4.54 -18.81 -14.41
CA THR A 26 4.23 -17.92 -13.32
C THR A 26 2.73 -17.98 -13.26
N GLU A 27 2.24 -19.05 -12.64
CA GLU A 27 0.97 -19.06 -11.97
C GLU A 27 1.05 -17.79 -11.14
N ASN A 28 0.41 -16.73 -11.62
CA ASN A 28 0.22 -15.50 -10.88
C ASN A 28 -0.64 -15.92 -9.69
N ILE A 29 0.01 -16.53 -8.69
CA ILE A 29 -0.58 -16.84 -7.41
C ILE A 29 -0.94 -15.46 -6.89
N SER A 30 -2.20 -15.08 -7.06
CA SER A 30 -2.65 -13.78 -6.60
C SER A 30 -2.43 -13.77 -5.10
N LEU A 31 -1.48 -12.94 -4.65
CA LEU A 31 -1.12 -12.81 -3.26
C LEU A 31 -2.39 -12.60 -2.44
N THR A 32 -2.63 -13.41 -1.40
CA THR A 32 -3.82 -13.20 -0.58
C THR A 32 -3.71 -11.87 0.17
N LYS A 33 -4.84 -11.30 0.59
CA LYS A 33 -4.85 -10.04 1.36
C LYS A 33 -3.99 -10.15 2.61
N GLU A 34 -4.09 -11.26 3.33
CA GLU A 34 -3.35 -11.52 4.56
C GLU A 34 -1.83 -11.60 4.29
N GLN A 35 -1.44 -12.26 3.19
CA GLN A 35 -0.05 -12.32 2.76
C GLN A 35 0.48 -10.94 2.36
N ALA A 36 -0.32 -10.15 1.65
CA ALA A 36 0.05 -8.80 1.24
C ALA A 36 0.24 -7.85 2.42
N ILE A 37 -0.66 -7.90 3.41
CA ILE A 37 -0.54 -7.14 4.67
C ILE A 37 0.72 -7.56 5.41
N LYS A 38 0.98 -8.87 5.51
CA LYS A 38 2.17 -9.40 6.17
C LYS A 38 3.46 -8.93 5.48
N ASN A 39 3.53 -9.01 4.15
CA ASN A 39 4.71 -8.60 3.40
C ASN A 39 5.02 -7.11 3.58
N LEU A 40 4.00 -6.25 3.51
CA LEU A 40 4.17 -4.83 3.78
C LEU A 40 4.64 -4.59 5.22
N LYS A 41 3.99 -5.21 6.22
CA LYS A 41 4.36 -5.07 7.63
C LYS A 41 5.81 -5.48 7.88
N ASP A 42 6.22 -6.66 7.40
CA ASP A 42 7.56 -7.20 7.61
C ASP A 42 8.62 -6.30 6.98
N ASN A 43 8.34 -5.75 5.78
CA ASN A 43 9.21 -4.79 5.13
C ASN A 43 9.38 -3.49 5.94
N LEU A 44 8.29 -2.92 6.46
CA LEU A 44 8.36 -1.70 7.27
C LEU A 44 9.10 -1.92 8.60
N ILE A 45 8.93 -3.08 9.24
CA ILE A 45 9.66 -3.48 10.44
C ILE A 45 11.16 -3.62 10.15
N ASP A 46 11.53 -4.29 9.05
CA ASP A 46 12.93 -4.45 8.63
C ASP A 46 13.60 -3.08 8.48
N ILE A 47 12.97 -2.16 7.77
CA ILE A 47 13.52 -0.82 7.59
C ILE A 47 13.63 -0.08 8.93
N LYS A 48 12.59 -0.12 9.80
CA LYS A 48 12.65 0.50 11.14
C LYS A 48 13.84 -0.03 11.96
N SER A 49 14.14 -1.32 11.84
CA SER A 49 15.28 -1.95 12.54
C SER A 49 16.63 -1.42 12.06
N LYS A 50 16.79 -1.19 10.75
CA LYS A 50 18.00 -0.60 10.14
C LYS A 50 18.20 0.83 10.62
N HIS A 51 17.15 1.65 10.65
CA HIS A 51 17.19 3.03 11.14
C HIS A 51 17.50 3.13 12.64
N SER A 52 16.97 2.21 13.45
CA SER A 52 17.24 2.16 14.90
C SER A 52 18.71 1.86 15.23
N THR A 53 19.37 1.06 14.38
CA THR A 53 20.77 0.65 14.58
C THR A 53 21.76 1.77 14.22
N SER A 54 21.35 2.70 13.35
CA SER A 54 22.18 3.81 12.86
C SER A 54 22.27 5.01 13.83
N LYS A 55 21.27 5.19 14.72
CA LYS A 55 21.15 6.36 15.63
C LYS A 55 22.20 6.43 16.77
N ASN A 56 23.18 5.54 16.86
CA ASN A 56 24.28 5.66 17.85
C ASN A 56 25.30 6.79 17.55
N THR A 57 25.11 7.55 16.47
CA THR A 57 26.02 8.65 16.11
C THR A 57 25.40 10.01 16.43
N SER A 58 25.72 10.51 17.63
CA SER A 58 25.59 11.89 18.12
C SER A 58 25.47 12.96 17.01
N SER A 59 24.25 13.40 16.67
CA SER A 59 24.03 14.59 15.85
C SER A 59 23.36 15.69 16.65
N ARG A 60 23.87 16.93 16.50
CA ARG A 60 23.60 18.12 17.34
C ARG A 60 22.38 18.95 16.88
N PHE A 61 21.43 18.36 16.14
CA PHE A 61 20.24 19.08 15.72
C PHE A 61 19.07 18.81 16.69
N PRO A 62 18.45 19.84 17.29
CA PRO A 62 17.46 19.69 18.36
C PRO A 62 16.04 19.38 17.85
N VAL A 63 15.89 18.97 16.60
CA VAL A 63 14.62 18.47 16.08
C VAL A 63 14.80 16.98 15.84
N ASP A 64 14.58 16.20 16.91
CA ASP A 64 14.41 14.75 16.79
C ASP A 64 13.02 14.53 16.17
N ILE A 65 12.94 14.70 14.85
CA ILE A 65 11.79 14.21 14.11
C ILE A 65 11.92 12.69 14.26
N ASN A 66 11.10 12.09 15.13
CA ASN A 66 10.98 10.64 15.28
C ASN A 66 10.40 9.97 14.02
N GLY A 67 10.56 10.59 12.85
CA GLY A 67 10.07 10.12 11.58
C GLY A 67 11.06 9.15 10.93
N PHE A 68 10.49 8.23 10.19
CA PHE A 68 11.21 7.42 9.23
C PHE A 68 11.53 8.29 8.01
N VAL A 69 12.75 8.22 7.48
CA VAL A 69 13.07 8.81 6.18
C VAL A 69 13.49 7.66 5.28
N PHE A 70 12.70 7.38 4.23
CA PHE A 70 13.02 6.30 3.31
C PHE A 70 14.30 6.60 2.53
N GLU A 71 15.29 5.72 2.64
CA GLU A 71 16.44 5.68 1.74
C GLU A 71 16.01 5.27 0.33
N GLU A 72 16.75 5.63 -0.72
CA GLU A 72 16.36 5.36 -2.12
C GLU A 72 16.07 3.88 -2.40
N GLU A 73 16.82 2.97 -1.79
CA GLU A 73 16.59 1.52 -1.92
C GLU A 73 15.32 1.03 -1.20
N GLU A 74 14.91 1.71 -0.13
CA GLU A 74 13.74 1.36 0.68
C GLU A 74 12.45 1.84 0.02
N LYS A 75 12.51 2.93 -0.75
CA LYS A 75 11.39 3.52 -1.49
C LYS A 75 10.73 2.53 -2.44
N GLY A 76 11.55 1.88 -3.29
CA GLY A 76 11.06 0.94 -4.30
C GLY A 76 10.38 -0.26 -3.65
N GLN A 77 11.03 -0.89 -2.67
CA GLN A 77 10.49 -2.06 -1.98
C GLN A 77 9.18 -1.73 -1.23
N SER A 78 9.12 -0.55 -0.60
CA SER A 78 7.91 -0.12 0.11
C SER A 78 6.74 0.11 -0.85
N LEU A 79 6.99 0.76 -1.99
CA LEU A 79 5.99 0.95 -3.04
C LEU A 79 5.49 -0.38 -3.61
N ASP A 80 6.39 -1.30 -3.94
CA ASP A 80 6.03 -2.60 -4.51
C ASP A 80 5.13 -3.39 -3.56
N ASN A 81 5.46 -3.41 -2.26
CA ASN A 81 4.63 -4.06 -1.25
C ASN A 81 3.28 -3.35 -1.06
N SER A 82 3.25 -2.02 -1.09
CA SER A 82 2.01 -1.24 -1.00
C SER A 82 1.10 -1.46 -2.22
N ILE A 83 1.66 -1.50 -3.42
CA ILE A 83 0.93 -1.79 -4.67
C ILE A 83 0.40 -3.22 -4.62
N ALA A 84 1.21 -4.20 -4.20
CA ALA A 84 0.77 -5.58 -4.04
C ALA A 84 -0.41 -5.70 -3.06
N LEU A 85 -0.38 -4.94 -1.96
CA LEU A 85 -1.49 -4.85 -1.02
C LEU A 85 -2.75 -4.26 -1.64
N LEU A 86 -2.66 -3.13 -2.33
CA LEU A 86 -3.82 -2.54 -3.02
C LEU A 86 -4.38 -3.50 -4.09
N ASN A 87 -3.50 -4.18 -4.84
CA ASN A 87 -3.87 -5.20 -5.81
C ASN A 87 -4.60 -6.38 -5.16
N SER A 88 -4.25 -6.77 -3.94
CA SER A 88 -4.97 -7.80 -3.17
C SER A 88 -6.39 -7.37 -2.77
N PHE A 89 -6.65 -6.07 -2.66
CA PHE A 89 -8.01 -5.50 -2.54
C PHE A 89 -8.73 -5.41 -3.89
N GLY A 90 -8.07 -5.81 -4.97
CA GLY A 90 -8.57 -5.80 -6.35
C GLY A 90 -8.55 -4.41 -7.00
N VAL A 91 -7.82 -3.46 -6.42
CA VAL A 91 -7.45 -2.20 -7.08
C VAL A 91 -6.45 -2.54 -8.18
N THR A 92 -6.60 -2.03 -9.38
CA THR A 92 -5.64 -2.30 -10.46
C THR A 92 -4.55 -1.23 -10.51
N ASN A 93 -3.39 -1.53 -11.10
CA ASN A 93 -2.36 -0.51 -11.38
C ASN A 93 -2.92 0.68 -12.17
N GLN A 94 -3.92 0.46 -13.04
CA GLN A 94 -4.58 1.54 -13.76
C GLN A 94 -5.40 2.44 -12.81
N ASP A 95 -6.16 1.86 -11.88
CA ASP A 95 -6.87 2.64 -10.84
C ASP A 95 -5.86 3.43 -9.99
N ILE A 96 -4.72 2.84 -9.63
CA ILE A 96 -3.65 3.52 -8.89
C ILE A 96 -3.08 4.69 -9.70
N ILE A 97 -2.78 4.50 -10.99
CA ILE A 97 -2.27 5.60 -11.84
C ILE A 97 -3.30 6.70 -12.03
N GLU A 98 -4.58 6.36 -12.22
CA GLU A 98 -5.67 7.34 -12.34
C GLU A 98 -5.81 8.18 -11.06
N GLU A 99 -5.61 7.56 -9.90
CA GLU A 99 -5.72 8.24 -8.62
C GLU A 99 -4.43 9.01 -8.26
N PHE A 100 -3.25 8.41 -8.38
CA PHE A 100 -1.98 8.96 -7.88
C PHE A 100 -1.11 9.61 -8.96
N GLY A 101 -1.48 9.50 -10.23
CA GLY A 101 -0.73 10.00 -11.39
C GLY A 101 0.46 9.12 -11.80
N SER A 102 1.03 8.35 -10.87
CA SER A 102 2.15 7.44 -11.09
C SER A 102 2.17 6.33 -10.03
N LEU A 103 2.74 5.17 -10.37
CA LEU A 103 3.04 4.09 -9.41
C LEU A 103 4.22 4.44 -8.49
N GLU A 104 4.97 5.50 -8.78
CA GLU A 104 6.08 6.00 -7.97
C GLU A 104 5.65 7.02 -6.90
N ASN A 105 4.34 7.28 -6.78
CA ASN A 105 3.84 8.27 -5.85
C ASN A 105 3.91 7.75 -4.39
N PRO A 106 4.63 8.42 -3.47
CA PRO A 106 4.77 7.98 -2.08
C PRO A 106 3.45 7.89 -1.31
N ASP A 107 2.42 8.63 -1.71
CA ASP A 107 1.09 8.58 -1.09
C ASP A 107 0.42 7.20 -1.23
N ILE A 108 0.91 6.36 -2.14
CA ILE A 108 0.48 4.96 -2.27
C ILE A 108 0.79 4.18 -0.98
N ILE A 109 1.91 4.47 -0.30
CA ILE A 109 2.30 3.74 0.92
C ILE A 109 1.31 4.00 2.04
N THR A 110 1.02 5.28 2.31
CA THR A 110 0.05 5.67 3.34
C THR A 110 -1.37 5.25 2.96
N THR A 111 -1.73 5.29 1.68
CA THR A 111 -3.01 4.75 1.18
C THR A 111 -3.13 3.25 1.44
N ALA A 112 -2.07 2.47 1.23
CA ALA A 112 -2.08 1.04 1.46
C ALA A 112 -2.25 0.71 2.96
N LEU A 113 -1.61 1.47 3.85
CA LEU A 113 -1.80 1.38 5.30
C LEU A 113 -3.22 1.78 5.73
N ALA A 114 -3.74 2.90 5.21
CA ALA A 114 -5.12 3.30 5.46
C ALA A 114 -6.11 2.23 5.00
N SER A 115 -5.88 1.66 3.81
CA SER A 115 -6.74 0.65 3.21
C SER A 115 -6.75 -0.65 4.01
N SER A 116 -5.61 -1.11 4.52
CA SER A 116 -5.56 -2.31 5.37
C SER A 116 -6.35 -2.12 6.66
N ARG A 117 -6.23 -0.94 7.28
CA ARG A 117 -6.96 -0.64 8.51
C ARG A 117 -8.46 -0.48 8.25
N ILE A 118 -8.85 0.21 7.18
CA ILE A 118 -10.26 0.33 6.78
C ILE A 118 -10.86 -1.05 6.51
N GLU A 119 -10.15 -1.94 5.81
CA GLU A 119 -10.62 -3.30 5.54
C GLU A 119 -10.82 -4.09 6.84
N GLU A 120 -9.87 -4.05 7.76
CA GLU A 120 -9.97 -4.71 9.07
C GLU A 120 -11.21 -4.23 9.85
N GLN A 121 -11.47 -2.92 9.85
CA GLN A 121 -12.66 -2.35 10.48
C GLN A 121 -13.95 -2.72 9.75
N SER A 122 -13.93 -2.77 8.42
CA SER A 122 -15.09 -3.23 7.64
C SER A 122 -15.45 -4.68 7.91
N GLN A 123 -14.46 -5.55 8.13
CA GLN A 123 -14.69 -6.94 8.52
C GLN A 123 -15.34 -7.08 9.90
N LEU A 124 -15.06 -6.16 10.82
CA LEU A 124 -15.72 -6.04 12.12
C LEU A 124 -17.12 -5.42 12.02
N GLY A 125 -17.56 -5.04 10.81
CA GLY A 125 -18.84 -4.37 10.59
C GLY A 125 -18.76 -2.90 11.00
N TYR A 126 -17.75 -2.19 10.53
CA TYR A 126 -17.69 -0.72 10.58
C TYR A 126 -17.73 -0.09 9.17
N TYR A 127 -18.37 1.08 8.97
CA TYR A 127 -18.38 1.85 7.72
C TYR A 127 -17.56 3.12 7.87
N VAL A 128 -17.05 3.63 6.74
CA VAL A 128 -16.15 4.77 6.71
C VAL A 128 -16.91 6.04 6.35
N VAL A 129 -16.97 7.02 7.24
CA VAL A 129 -17.67 8.31 7.04
C VAL A 129 -16.69 9.47 7.15
N ASP A 130 -16.71 10.39 6.21
CA ASP A 130 -16.09 11.69 6.41
C ASP A 130 -16.93 12.55 7.38
N PHE A 131 -16.47 12.79 8.61
CA PHE A 131 -17.24 13.61 9.57
C PHE A 131 -17.20 15.12 9.27
N GLU A 132 -16.33 15.58 8.38
CA GLU A 132 -16.37 16.97 7.91
C GLU A 132 -17.58 17.18 6.99
N THR A 133 -17.88 16.19 6.15
CA THR A 133 -18.91 16.29 5.11
C THR A 133 -20.15 15.44 5.34
N GLY A 134 -20.11 14.51 6.29
CA GLY A 134 -21.11 13.46 6.50
C GLY A 134 -21.10 12.37 5.42
N TYR A 135 -20.11 12.32 4.53
CA TYR A 135 -20.11 11.40 3.40
C TYR A 135 -19.64 9.99 3.81
N ASN A 136 -20.52 9.00 3.68
CA ASN A 136 -20.25 7.59 3.88
C ASN A 136 -19.66 6.97 2.61
N TYR A 137 -18.36 6.66 2.66
CA TYR A 137 -17.64 6.00 1.57
C TYR A 137 -18.14 4.57 1.34
N SER A 138 -18.63 3.88 2.36
CA SER A 138 -19.11 2.51 2.23
C SER A 138 -20.39 2.38 1.41
N THR A 139 -21.29 3.33 1.57
CA THR A 139 -22.60 3.31 0.92
C THR A 139 -22.75 4.34 -0.20
N ASP A 140 -21.72 5.15 -0.45
CA ASP A 140 -21.77 6.29 -1.39
C ASP A 140 -22.99 7.20 -1.11
N SER A 141 -23.16 7.58 0.15
CA SER A 141 -24.30 8.38 0.61
C SER A 141 -23.90 9.34 1.73
N TYR A 142 -24.77 10.28 2.08
CA TYR A 142 -24.56 11.16 3.23
C TYR A 142 -25.31 10.65 4.45
N VAL A 143 -24.68 10.71 5.62
CA VAL A 143 -25.27 10.38 6.92
C VAL A 143 -25.37 11.64 7.79
N ASP A 144 -26.47 11.74 8.55
CA ASP A 144 -26.62 12.81 9.55
C ASP A 144 -25.74 12.49 10.77
N LEU A 145 -24.76 13.35 11.01
CA LEU A 145 -23.77 13.19 12.08
C LEU A 145 -24.34 13.56 13.47
N LYS A 146 -25.57 14.10 13.54
CA LYS A 146 -26.21 14.46 14.82
C LYS A 146 -26.50 13.23 15.66
N GLY A 147 -25.73 13.06 16.74
CA GLY A 147 -25.94 12.01 17.74
C GLY A 147 -25.06 10.77 17.56
N MET A 148 -24.09 10.80 16.65
CA MET A 148 -23.06 9.76 16.57
C MET A 148 -22.07 9.97 17.72
N ASN A 149 -22.09 9.06 18.70
CA ASN A 149 -21.06 9.00 19.73
C ASN A 149 -19.83 8.29 19.15
N ASN A 150 -18.68 8.96 19.21
CA ASN A 150 -17.37 8.40 18.85
C ASN A 150 -16.99 7.31 19.86
N THR A 151 -17.51 6.11 19.66
CA THR A 151 -17.06 4.91 20.38
C THR A 151 -16.10 4.14 19.49
N ALA A 152 -15.06 4.81 19.01
CA ALA A 152 -13.98 4.17 18.27
C ALA A 152 -12.94 3.64 19.27
N ASN A 153 -12.32 2.50 18.93
CA ASN A 153 -11.27 1.89 19.76
C ASN A 153 -10.01 2.77 19.71
N SER A 154 -9.30 2.92 20.82
CA SER A 154 -8.11 3.79 20.93
C SER A 154 -7.03 3.53 19.86
N VAL A 155 -6.84 2.27 19.46
CA VAL A 155 -5.88 1.86 18.41
C VAL A 155 -6.35 2.26 17.00
N VAL A 156 -7.66 2.27 16.75
CA VAL A 156 -8.22 2.78 15.49
C VAL A 156 -7.98 4.27 15.38
N ASP A 157 -8.32 5.00 16.45
CA ASP A 157 -8.22 6.46 16.47
C ASP A 157 -6.80 6.92 16.24
N CYS A 158 -5.83 6.28 16.91
CA CYS A 158 -4.44 6.64 16.78
C CYS A 158 -3.84 6.25 15.41
N ALA A 159 -4.23 5.11 14.82
CA ALA A 159 -3.70 4.70 13.52
C ALA A 159 -4.25 5.58 12.40
N MET A 160 -5.50 6.03 12.58
CA MET A 160 -6.14 7.00 11.70
C MET A 160 -5.50 8.39 11.88
N ASP A 161 -5.28 8.84 13.12
CA ASP A 161 -4.65 10.14 13.41
C ASP A 161 -3.22 10.22 12.85
N ALA A 162 -2.44 9.14 12.98
CA ALA A 162 -1.10 8.99 12.38
C ALA A 162 -1.09 9.14 10.85
N LEU A 163 -2.21 8.81 10.19
CA LEU A 163 -2.40 8.96 8.76
C LEU A 163 -3.05 10.31 8.39
N GLY A 164 -3.22 11.22 9.36
CA GLY A 164 -3.92 12.50 9.18
C GLY A 164 -5.43 12.36 8.98
N ILE A 165 -5.98 11.24 9.44
CA ILE A 165 -7.39 10.86 9.33
C ILE A 165 -8.09 11.25 10.62
N PRO A 166 -9.08 12.16 10.59
CA PRO A 166 -9.84 12.46 11.78
C PRO A 166 -10.52 11.18 12.30
N ALA A 167 -10.30 10.85 13.58
CA ALA A 167 -10.81 9.66 14.28
C ALA A 167 -12.33 9.43 14.13
N GLY A 168 -13.08 10.51 13.87
CA GLY A 168 -14.40 10.41 13.27
C GLY A 168 -14.26 10.00 11.81
N LEU A 169 -13.84 8.77 11.52
CA LEU A 169 -14.02 8.20 10.19
C LEU A 169 -14.78 6.87 10.22
N ILE A 170 -15.11 6.33 11.39
CA ILE A 170 -15.58 4.95 11.51
C ILE A 170 -16.85 4.88 12.34
N VAL A 171 -17.96 4.48 11.71
CA VAL A 171 -19.23 4.27 12.43
C VAL A 171 -19.96 3.07 11.83
N GLY A 172 -20.58 2.19 12.62
CA GLY A 172 -21.64 1.21 12.26
C GLY A 172 -21.42 0.17 11.13
N SER A 173 -22.36 -0.75 10.89
CA SER A 173 -22.12 -1.96 10.06
C SER A 173 -22.27 -1.84 8.54
N ALA A 174 -21.16 -2.00 7.79
CA ALA A 174 -21.17 -2.30 6.35
C ALA A 174 -20.29 -3.51 6.02
N LYS A 175 -20.93 -4.56 5.48
CA LYS A 175 -20.25 -5.72 4.90
C LYS A 175 -19.85 -5.36 3.46
N ASN A 176 -18.55 -5.27 3.20
CA ASN A 176 -17.91 -5.05 1.90
C ASN A 176 -17.89 -3.59 1.42
N LEU A 177 -16.78 -2.90 1.70
CA LEU A 177 -16.46 -1.64 1.05
C LEU A 177 -16.16 -1.86 -0.45
N GLY A 178 -16.73 -1.05 -1.33
CA GLY A 178 -16.38 -1.08 -2.75
C GLY A 178 -14.92 -0.65 -2.97
N ARG A 179 -14.22 -1.26 -3.92
CA ARG A 179 -12.78 -0.98 -4.19
C ARG A 179 -12.49 0.49 -4.47
N LYS A 180 -13.32 1.12 -5.30
CA LYS A 180 -13.21 2.56 -5.61
C LYS A 180 -13.50 3.44 -4.39
N ALA A 181 -14.44 3.03 -3.54
CA ALA A 181 -14.70 3.71 -2.28
C ALA A 181 -13.54 3.59 -1.29
N LEU A 182 -12.95 2.40 -1.17
CA LEU A 182 -11.75 2.15 -0.37
C LEU A 182 -10.60 3.05 -0.82
N LEU A 183 -10.31 3.03 -2.12
CA LEU A 183 -9.22 3.79 -2.72
C LEU A 183 -9.43 5.30 -2.57
N LYS A 184 -10.65 5.78 -2.83
CA LYS A 184 -10.99 7.21 -2.72
C LYS A 184 -10.97 7.71 -1.28
N ALA A 185 -11.47 6.89 -0.34
CA ALA A 185 -11.38 7.17 1.09
C ALA A 185 -9.91 7.25 1.49
N ALA A 186 -9.14 6.18 1.26
CA ALA A 186 -7.72 6.12 1.62
C ALA A 186 -6.88 7.23 0.95
N ARG A 187 -7.17 7.60 -0.31
CA ARG A 187 -6.49 8.70 -1.01
C ARG A 187 -6.72 10.05 -0.36
N LYS A 188 -7.98 10.40 -0.07
CA LYS A 188 -8.30 11.72 0.52
C LYS A 188 -7.51 11.95 1.82
N LEU A 189 -7.19 10.86 2.49
CA LEU A 189 -6.42 10.80 3.71
C LEU A 189 -4.92 10.91 3.43
N ALA A 190 -4.41 10.13 2.48
CA ALA A 190 -2.99 10.13 2.10
C ALA A 190 -2.50 11.44 1.44
N THR A 191 -3.35 12.14 0.67
CA THR A 191 -2.94 13.35 -0.09
C THR A 191 -2.51 14.56 0.77
N ARG A 192 -2.66 14.48 2.10
CA ARG A 192 -2.20 15.52 3.03
C ARG A 192 -0.71 15.37 3.39
N MET A 193 -0.05 14.32 2.90
CA MET A 193 1.34 13.98 3.22
C MET A 193 2.34 14.81 2.41
N LEU A 194 3.47 15.17 3.02
CA LEU A 194 4.56 15.94 2.39
C LEU A 194 5.51 15.06 1.55
N GLY A 195 4.95 14.20 0.68
CA GLY A 195 5.71 13.26 -0.14
C GLY A 195 6.42 12.18 0.70
N TRP A 196 7.64 11.78 0.30
CA TRP A 196 8.41 10.71 0.95
C TRP A 196 8.70 10.95 2.43
N VAL A 197 8.95 12.19 2.82
CA VAL A 197 9.17 12.55 4.23
C VAL A 197 7.87 12.39 5.03
N GLY A 198 6.75 12.85 4.48
CA GLY A 198 5.43 12.68 5.09
C GLY A 198 5.06 11.20 5.21
N ALA A 199 5.26 10.43 4.14
CA ALA A 199 4.99 8.98 4.12
C ALA A 199 5.79 8.24 5.20
N GLY A 200 7.06 8.60 5.40
CA GLY A 200 7.89 7.98 6.43
C GLY A 200 7.45 8.33 7.85
N ILE A 201 7.13 9.60 8.13
CA ILE A 201 6.56 9.99 9.44
C ILE A 201 5.26 9.22 9.71
N ALA A 202 4.36 9.17 8.73
CA ALA A 202 3.08 8.49 8.87
C ALA A 202 3.22 6.97 9.07
N VAL A 203 4.14 6.34 8.35
CA VAL A 203 4.48 4.92 8.55
C VAL A 203 4.98 4.68 9.97
N TYR A 204 5.81 5.57 10.49
CA TYR A 204 6.32 5.46 11.85
C TYR A 204 5.18 5.59 12.88
N GLU A 205 4.40 6.66 12.80
CA GLU A 205 3.29 6.87 13.74
C GLU A 205 2.24 5.76 13.64
N PHE A 206 1.96 5.28 12.42
CA PHE A 206 1.01 4.19 12.20
C PHE A 206 1.49 2.88 12.83
N GLY A 207 2.76 2.51 12.64
CA GLY A 207 3.26 1.25 13.20
C GLY A 207 3.46 1.29 14.71
N ASP A 208 3.83 2.43 15.28
CA ASP A 208 3.83 2.63 16.75
C ASP A 208 2.40 2.46 17.29
N CYS A 209 1.43 3.07 16.62
CA CYS A 209 0.04 2.94 17.00
C CYS A 209 -0.51 1.51 16.92
N MET A 210 -0.11 0.77 15.90
CA MET A 210 -0.56 -0.60 15.67
C MET A 210 0.25 -1.62 16.49
N GLU A 211 1.11 -1.15 17.41
CA GLU A 211 2.01 -1.98 18.22
C GLU A 211 2.85 -2.95 17.37
N TRP A 212 3.32 -2.47 16.22
CA TRP A 212 4.21 -3.25 15.35
C TRP A 212 5.64 -3.28 15.88
N TRP A 213 5.99 -2.33 16.76
CA TRP A 213 7.29 -2.22 17.41
C TRP A 213 7.23 -1.49 18.74
#